data_AF-A0A7S3Q8V5-F1
#
_entry.id   AF-A0A7S3Q8V5-F1
#
_cell.length_a   1.000
_cell.length_b   1.000
_cell.length_c   1.000
_cell.angle_alpha   90.00
_cell.angle_beta   90.00
_cell.angle_gamma   90.00
#
_symmetry.space_group_name_H-M   'P 1'
#
loop_
_entity.id
_entity.type
_entity.pdbx_description
1 polymer ?
#
loop_
_entity_poly.entity_id
_entity_poly.type
_entity_poly.pdbx_seq_one_letter_code
_entity_poly.pdbx_strand_id
1 'polypeptide(L)'
;MLTALYAMDEMMGTNEINIKLAAMTPAFILASTCRYMMRKVVYAILKIGKSKEETFASFRHILLDIERLLVMRDNAPPPPRSLFTAGNNTNVRMGSNRHNAAQQSNDQILSSDDLGMLMLLVHECRVILWQDRRRFTRSELRNASEDLAELAGERGAVSVRQQLQIIARMCRTYSFLKVISSGVPFSTGSNAI
;
A
#
# COMPACT_ATOMS: atom_id res chain seq x y z
N MET A 1 79.76 -6.53 26.15
CA MET A 1 78.98 -7.78 26.29
C MET A 1 77.59 -7.54 26.87
N LEU A 2 77.45 -6.78 27.96
CA LEU A 2 76.15 -6.41 28.55
C LEU A 2 75.17 -5.72 27.58
N THR A 3 75.68 -4.88 26.67
CA THR A 3 74.89 -4.21 25.63
C THR A 3 74.37 -5.14 24.52
N ALA A 4 75.07 -6.25 24.25
CA ALA A 4 74.63 -7.22 23.25
C ALA A 4 73.53 -8.15 23.80
N LEU A 5 73.59 -8.49 25.09
CA LEU A 5 72.52 -9.22 25.78
C LEU A 5 71.24 -8.41 25.90
N TYR A 6 71.35 -7.10 26.20
CA TYR A 6 70.20 -6.20 26.25
C TYR A 6 69.55 -6.03 24.87
N ALA A 7 70.35 -5.87 23.82
CA ALA A 7 69.86 -5.81 22.45
C ALA A 7 69.21 -7.13 21.97
N MET A 8 69.63 -8.29 22.49
CA MET A 8 69.00 -9.58 22.19
C MET A 8 67.64 -9.74 22.89
N ASP A 9 67.51 -9.30 24.14
CA ASP A 9 66.25 -9.36 24.89
C ASP A 9 65.19 -8.41 24.29
N GLU A 10 65.62 -7.23 23.85
CA GLU A 10 64.77 -6.25 23.17
C GLU A 10 64.31 -6.73 21.77
N MET A 11 65.17 -7.44 21.02
CA MET A 11 64.79 -8.12 19.76
C MET A 11 63.84 -9.29 19.99
N MET A 12 64.00 -10.05 21.08
CA MET A 12 63.10 -11.16 21.40
C MET A 12 61.71 -10.64 21.78
N GLY A 13 61.64 -9.56 22.56
CA GLY A 13 60.38 -8.92 22.94
C GLY A 13 59.61 -8.36 21.74
N THR A 14 60.28 -7.71 20.80
CA THR A 14 59.63 -7.19 19.57
C THR A 14 59.18 -8.31 18.63
N ASN A 15 59.90 -9.42 18.55
CA ASN A 15 59.51 -10.56 17.72
C ASN A 15 58.29 -11.30 18.30
N GLU A 16 58.20 -11.42 19.63
CA GLU A 16 57.05 -12.05 20.29
C GLU A 16 55.76 -11.24 20.12
N ILE A 17 55.86 -9.90 20.17
CA ILE A 17 54.74 -9.00 19.90
C ILE A 17 54.27 -9.12 18.45
N ASN A 18 55.21 -9.18 17.50
CA ASN A 18 54.89 -9.28 16.07
C ASN A 18 54.25 -10.64 15.73
N ILE A 19 54.73 -11.74 16.34
CA ILE A 19 54.15 -13.08 16.17
C ILE A 19 52.73 -13.16 16.75
N LYS A 20 52.52 -12.60 17.96
CA LYS A 20 51.18 -12.55 18.58
C LYS A 20 50.20 -11.71 17.76
N LEU A 21 50.66 -10.58 17.22
CA LEU A 21 49.85 -9.70 16.37
C LEU A 21 49.49 -10.39 15.04
N ALA A 22 50.46 -11.05 14.40
CA ALA A 22 50.26 -11.80 13.17
C ALA A 22 49.26 -12.97 13.35
N ALA A 23 49.25 -13.62 14.53
CA ALA A 23 48.29 -14.67 14.85
C ALA A 23 46.86 -14.13 15.10
N MET A 24 46.71 -12.89 15.57
CA MET A 24 45.41 -12.28 15.88
C MET A 24 44.75 -11.64 14.65
N THR A 25 45.56 -11.20 13.68
CA THR A 25 45.10 -10.48 12.47
C THR A 25 44.10 -11.30 11.61
N PRO A 26 44.33 -12.59 11.33
CA PRO A 26 43.39 -13.40 10.55
C PRO A 26 42.01 -13.51 11.21
N ALA A 27 41.98 -13.69 12.54
CA ALA A 27 40.73 -13.79 13.29
C ALA A 27 39.93 -12.48 13.23
N PHE A 28 40.62 -11.33 13.30
CA PHE A 28 39.99 -10.02 13.18
C PHE A 28 39.40 -9.79 11.78
N ILE A 29 40.14 -10.16 10.73
CA ILE A 29 39.65 -10.08 9.34
C ILE A 29 38.41 -10.95 9.20
N LEU A 30 38.47 -12.21 9.64
CA LEU A 30 37.37 -13.18 9.54
C LEU A 30 36.12 -12.69 10.26
N ALA A 31 36.26 -12.20 11.49
CA ALA A 31 35.16 -11.62 12.26
C ALA A 31 34.56 -10.38 11.59
N SER A 32 35.39 -9.52 11.01
CA SER A 32 34.94 -8.32 10.29
C SER A 32 34.16 -8.67 9.01
N THR A 33 34.66 -9.61 8.19
CA THR A 33 33.95 -10.11 7.02
C THR A 33 32.66 -10.84 7.38
N CYS A 34 32.67 -11.65 8.44
CA CYS A 34 31.49 -12.36 8.92
C CYS A 34 30.40 -11.36 9.34
N ARG A 35 30.76 -10.31 10.09
CA ARG A 35 29.84 -9.25 10.51
C ARG A 35 29.28 -8.46 9.33
N TYR A 36 30.11 -8.18 8.32
CA TYR A 36 29.66 -7.51 7.09
C TYR A 36 28.66 -8.37 6.31
N MET A 37 28.96 -9.66 6.11
CA MET A 37 28.08 -10.58 5.42
C MET A 37 26.78 -10.83 6.18
N MET A 38 26.85 -10.99 7.50
CA MET A 38 25.66 -11.19 8.33
C MET A 38 24.68 -10.02 8.22
N ARG A 39 25.15 -8.77 8.15
CA ARG A 39 24.27 -7.62 7.90
C ARG A 39 23.58 -7.70 6.54
N LYS A 40 24.28 -8.13 5.49
CA LYS A 40 23.70 -8.31 4.15
C LYS A 40 22.67 -9.43 4.13
N VAL A 41 22.98 -10.55 4.77
CA VAL A 41 22.11 -11.72 4.88
C VAL A 41 20.86 -11.39 5.70
N VAL A 42 21.00 -10.76 6.87
CA VAL A 42 19.86 -10.31 7.68
C VAL A 42 19.01 -9.31 6.90
N TYR A 43 19.62 -8.37 6.16
CA TYR A 43 18.87 -7.45 5.32
C TYR A 43 18.14 -8.16 4.17
N ALA A 44 18.75 -9.19 3.57
CA ALA A 44 18.13 -9.98 2.50
C ALA A 44 16.98 -10.85 3.02
N ILE A 45 17.16 -11.50 4.17
CA ILE A 45 16.17 -12.37 4.83
C ILE A 45 15.01 -11.55 5.40
N LEU A 46 15.26 -10.41 6.05
CA LEU A 46 14.19 -9.52 6.53
C LEU A 46 13.47 -8.82 5.37
N LYS A 47 14.13 -8.61 4.23
CA LYS A 47 13.51 -8.07 3.01
C LYS A 47 12.79 -9.13 2.18
N ILE A 48 12.83 -10.40 2.58
CA ILE A 48 12.00 -11.49 2.06
C ILE A 48 10.53 -11.40 2.57
N GLY A 49 10.11 -10.25 3.12
CA GLY A 49 8.70 -9.97 3.37
C GLY A 49 7.92 -9.72 2.08
N LYS A 50 6.67 -10.23 2.04
CA LYS A 50 5.58 -10.11 1.05
C LYS A 50 6.02 -9.90 -0.40
N SER A 51 5.63 -10.75 -1.34
CA SER A 51 6.00 -10.53 -2.75
C SER A 51 5.34 -9.24 -3.27
N LYS A 52 5.90 -8.62 -4.33
CA LYS A 52 5.33 -7.38 -4.89
C LYS A 52 3.88 -7.58 -5.32
N GLU A 53 3.60 -8.78 -5.81
CA GLU A 53 2.29 -9.25 -6.23
C GLU A 53 1.30 -9.28 -5.07
N GLU A 54 1.73 -9.69 -3.87
CA GLU A 54 0.89 -9.68 -2.68
C GLU A 54 0.52 -8.24 -2.26
N THR A 55 1.49 -7.33 -2.24
CA THR A 55 1.23 -5.91 -1.95
C THR A 55 0.23 -5.30 -2.94
N PHE A 56 0.41 -5.57 -4.24
CA PHE A 56 -0.50 -5.06 -5.29
C PHE A 56 -1.89 -5.71 -5.21
N ALA A 57 -1.96 -6.99 -4.88
CA ALA A 57 -3.23 -7.68 -4.65
C ALA A 57 -3.97 -7.07 -3.45
N SER A 58 -3.29 -6.84 -2.32
CA SER A 58 -3.88 -6.19 -1.15
C SER A 58 -4.41 -4.79 -1.48
N PHE A 59 -3.61 -3.96 -2.16
CA PHE A 59 -4.05 -2.63 -2.57
C PHE A 59 -5.28 -2.67 -3.47
N ARG A 60 -5.30 -3.61 -4.43
CA ARG A 60 -6.45 -3.79 -5.32
C ARG A 60 -7.69 -4.29 -4.59
N HIS A 61 -7.55 -5.20 -3.62
CA HIS A 61 -8.68 -5.68 -2.83
C HIS A 61 -9.35 -4.54 -2.07
N ILE A 62 -8.57 -3.68 -1.43
CA ILE A 62 -9.10 -2.50 -0.72
C ILE A 62 -9.81 -1.55 -1.70
N LEU A 63 -9.21 -1.31 -2.87
CA LEU A 63 -9.81 -0.45 -3.89
C LEU A 63 -11.13 -1.02 -4.46
N LEU A 64 -11.24 -2.34 -4.60
CA LEU A 64 -12.49 -3.03 -4.94
C LEU A 64 -13.53 -2.93 -3.83
N ASP A 65 -13.12 -2.97 -2.57
CA ASP A 65 -14.03 -2.81 -1.44
C ASP A 65 -14.57 -1.37 -1.36
N ILE A 66 -13.74 -0.37 -1.69
CA ILE A 66 -14.21 1.00 -1.89
C ILE A 66 -15.24 1.06 -3.03
N GLU A 67 -14.93 0.46 -4.19
CA GLU A 67 -15.84 0.44 -5.33
C GLU A 67 -17.20 -0.19 -4.96
N ARG A 68 -17.18 -1.34 -4.27
CA ARG A 68 -18.40 -2.02 -3.80
C ARG A 68 -19.22 -1.15 -2.86
N LEU A 69 -18.58 -0.51 -1.90
CA LEU A 69 -19.24 0.42 -0.98
C LEU A 69 -19.97 1.52 -1.76
N LEU A 70 -19.28 2.14 -2.71
CA LEU A 70 -19.84 3.23 -3.51
C LEU A 70 -20.96 2.76 -4.45
N VAL A 71 -20.79 1.61 -5.12
CA VAL A 71 -21.80 1.04 -6.03
C VAL A 71 -23.08 0.65 -5.29
N MET A 72 -22.96 0.09 -4.08
CA MET A 72 -24.10 -0.24 -3.23
C MET A 72 -24.92 1.00 -2.83
N ARG A 73 -24.30 2.18 -2.80
CA ARG A 73 -24.99 3.45 -2.51
C ARG A 73 -25.57 4.10 -3.74
N ASP A 74 -24.87 4.04 -4.88
CA ASP A 74 -25.37 4.53 -6.17
C ASP A 74 -26.60 3.75 -6.66
N ASN A 75 -26.73 2.47 -6.28
CA ASN A 75 -27.83 1.58 -6.68
C ASN A 75 -28.63 1.06 -5.48
N ALA A 76 -28.93 1.91 -4.51
CA ALA A 76 -29.75 1.49 -3.36
C ALA A 76 -31.09 0.92 -3.85
N PRO A 77 -31.45 -0.34 -3.51
CA PRO A 77 -32.71 -0.91 -3.95
C PRO A 77 -33.86 -0.07 -3.38
N PRO A 78 -34.92 0.19 -4.18
CA PRO A 78 -36.07 0.91 -3.69
C PRO A 78 -36.62 0.18 -2.45
N PRO A 79 -36.97 0.91 -1.36
CA PRO A 79 -37.47 0.26 -0.16
C PRO A 79 -38.66 -0.64 -0.51
N PRO A 80 -38.74 -1.85 0.07
CA PRO A 80 -39.87 -2.73 -0.16
C PRO A 80 -41.13 -1.95 0.18
N ARG A 81 -42.08 -1.89 -0.77
CA ARG A 81 -43.37 -1.23 -0.57
C ARG A 81 -43.95 -1.77 0.73
N SER A 82 -44.09 -0.92 1.73
CA SER A 82 -44.68 -1.27 3.01
C SER A 82 -46.07 -1.86 2.75
N LEU A 83 -46.23 -3.15 3.04
CA LEU A 83 -47.48 -3.90 2.98
C LEU A 83 -48.45 -3.50 4.12
N PHE A 84 -48.45 -2.23 4.52
CA PHE A 84 -49.33 -1.69 5.56
C PHE A 84 -50.39 -0.79 4.93
N THR A 85 -51.30 -1.35 4.16
CA THR A 85 -52.65 -0.79 3.94
C THR A 85 -53.58 -1.91 3.46
N ALA A 86 -54.01 -2.76 4.38
CA ALA A 86 -55.18 -3.61 4.20
C ALA A 86 -56.03 -3.47 5.47
N GLY A 87 -56.83 -2.40 5.51
CA GLY A 87 -57.70 -2.08 6.63
C GLY A 87 -58.57 -0.87 6.34
N ASN A 88 -59.65 -1.10 5.59
CA ASN A 88 -60.92 -0.36 5.55
C ASN A 88 -60.91 1.19 5.56
N ASN A 89 -61.19 1.80 4.41
CA ASN A 89 -62.51 2.39 4.08
C ASN A 89 -62.39 3.44 2.95
N THR A 90 -63.20 3.22 1.90
CA THR A 90 -63.84 4.21 1.02
C THR A 90 -63.35 5.66 1.11
N ASN A 91 -62.66 6.16 0.07
CA ASN A 91 -63.19 7.25 -0.76
C ASN A 91 -62.22 7.65 -1.89
N VAL A 92 -62.86 7.89 -3.02
CA VAL A 92 -62.41 8.51 -4.26
C VAL A 92 -61.44 9.68 -4.05
N ARG A 93 -60.28 9.64 -4.73
CA ARG A 93 -59.73 10.83 -5.42
C ARG A 93 -58.70 10.43 -6.49
N MET A 94 -59.03 10.84 -7.71
CA MET A 94 -58.17 10.87 -8.88
C MET A 94 -56.85 11.60 -8.60
N GLY A 95 -55.80 11.14 -9.30
CA GLY A 95 -54.77 12.03 -9.86
C GLY A 95 -53.83 12.68 -8.86
N SER A 96 -52.79 11.96 -8.46
CA SER A 96 -51.53 12.62 -8.14
C SER A 96 -50.38 11.77 -8.67
N ASN A 97 -49.88 12.18 -9.84
CA ASN A 97 -48.54 11.87 -10.31
C ASN A 97 -47.56 12.20 -9.18
N ARG A 98 -47.10 11.17 -8.46
CA ARG A 98 -45.84 11.20 -7.74
C ARG A 98 -44.89 10.14 -8.31
N HIS A 99 -44.82 10.10 -9.64
CA HIS A 99 -43.56 9.80 -10.33
C HIS A 99 -42.58 10.94 -10.03
N ASN A 100 -41.99 10.96 -8.84
CA ASN A 100 -40.89 11.86 -8.46
C ASN A 100 -40.13 11.33 -7.25
N ALA A 101 -40.00 10.00 -7.13
CA ALA A 101 -39.05 9.35 -6.21
C ALA A 101 -37.90 8.65 -6.97
N ALA A 102 -37.82 8.82 -8.29
CA ALA A 102 -36.74 8.30 -9.14
C ALA A 102 -35.80 9.42 -9.62
N GLN A 103 -35.85 10.59 -8.96
CA GLN A 103 -35.11 11.78 -9.36
C GLN A 103 -34.60 12.55 -8.14
N GLN A 104 -34.22 11.84 -7.09
CA GLN A 104 -33.41 12.42 -6.02
C GLN A 104 -31.94 12.36 -6.44
N SER A 105 -31.52 13.47 -7.04
CA SER A 105 -30.18 14.06 -7.00
C SER A 105 -29.01 13.18 -7.45
N ASN A 106 -28.55 13.48 -8.67
CA ASN A 106 -27.26 13.10 -9.28
C ASN A 106 -26.00 13.42 -8.45
N ASP A 107 -26.14 13.93 -7.22
CA ASP A 107 -25.07 14.32 -6.31
C ASP A 107 -25.32 13.77 -4.91
N GLN A 108 -25.60 12.46 -4.81
CA GLN A 108 -25.69 11.83 -3.51
C GLN A 108 -24.31 11.89 -2.84
N ILE A 109 -24.23 12.65 -1.76
CA ILE A 109 -23.06 12.68 -0.86
C ILE A 109 -23.17 11.44 0.03
N LEU A 110 -22.03 10.81 0.36
CA LEU A 110 -22.01 9.66 1.26
C LEU A 110 -22.63 10.03 2.61
N SER A 111 -23.30 9.06 3.24
CA SER A 111 -23.69 9.17 4.64
C SER A 111 -22.44 9.31 5.53
N SER A 112 -22.59 9.87 6.73
CA SER A 112 -21.46 10.02 7.68
C SER A 112 -20.77 8.69 8.00
N ASP A 113 -21.56 7.62 8.06
CA ASP A 113 -21.07 6.29 8.43
C ASP A 113 -20.31 5.65 7.26
N ASP A 114 -20.85 5.76 6.05
CA ASP A 114 -20.19 5.28 4.83
C ASP A 114 -18.93 6.10 4.52
N LEU A 115 -18.94 7.41 4.80
CA LEU A 115 -17.79 8.27 4.68
C LEU A 115 -16.68 7.85 5.66
N GLY A 116 -17.04 7.50 6.90
CA GLY A 116 -16.09 6.94 7.86
C GLY A 116 -15.44 5.65 7.36
N MET A 117 -16.25 4.73 6.79
CA MET A 117 -15.74 3.49 6.21
C MET A 117 -14.87 3.75 4.97
N LEU A 118 -15.26 4.68 4.09
CA LEU A 118 -14.44 5.12 2.96
C LEU A 118 -13.08 5.65 3.43
N MET A 119 -13.07 6.50 4.46
CA MET A 119 -11.84 7.08 5.00
C MET A 119 -10.90 6.02 5.58
N LEU A 120 -11.44 4.96 6.21
CA LEU A 120 -10.63 3.84 6.68
C LEU A 120 -9.97 3.08 5.53
N LEU A 121 -10.72 2.79 4.46
CA LEU A 121 -10.20 2.09 3.29
C LEU A 121 -9.16 2.95 2.54
N VAL A 122 -9.39 4.26 2.42
CA VAL A 122 -8.39 5.19 1.85
C VAL A 122 -7.13 5.25 2.71
N HIS A 123 -7.29 5.26 4.03
CA HIS A 123 -6.15 5.21 4.95
C HIS A 123 -5.34 3.92 4.76
N GLU A 124 -5.99 2.77 4.65
CA GLU A 124 -5.32 1.49 4.43
C GLU A 124 -4.52 1.47 3.11
N CYS A 125 -5.09 2.00 2.02
CA CYS A 125 -4.37 2.23 0.77
C CYS A 125 -3.11 3.10 0.95
N ARG A 126 -3.21 4.19 1.72
CA ARG A 126 -2.07 5.08 2.02
C ARG A 126 -1.00 4.38 2.86
N VAL A 127 -1.39 3.56 3.83
CA VAL A 127 -0.47 2.75 4.65
C VAL A 127 0.34 1.81 3.76
N ILE A 128 -0.31 1.12 2.81
CA ILE A 128 0.37 0.24 1.85
C ILE A 128 1.36 1.04 1.00
N LEU A 129 0.94 2.18 0.43
CA LEU A 129 1.83 3.02 -0.38
C LEU A 129 3.05 3.51 0.40
N TRP A 130 2.88 3.85 1.68
CA TRP A 130 3.96 4.36 2.52
C TRP A 130 4.92 3.25 2.99
N GLN A 131 4.37 2.14 3.49
CA GLN A 131 5.13 1.01 4.02
C GLN A 131 5.95 0.34 2.92
N ASP A 132 5.36 0.16 1.75
CA ASP A 132 5.97 -0.52 0.61
C ASP A 132 6.43 0.45 -0.49
N ARG A 133 6.72 1.72 -0.16
CA ARG A 133 7.10 2.77 -1.13
C ARG A 133 8.23 2.41 -2.10
N ARG A 134 9.13 1.50 -1.71
CA ARG A 134 10.24 1.04 -2.57
C ARG A 134 9.79 0.15 -3.73
N ARG A 135 8.56 -0.36 -3.69
CA ARG A 135 7.99 -1.26 -4.71
C ARG A 135 7.33 -0.50 -5.85
N PHE A 136 6.98 0.76 -5.63
CA PHE A 136 6.32 1.65 -6.58
C PHE A 136 7.32 2.63 -7.20
N THR A 137 7.04 3.10 -8.41
CA THR A 137 7.79 4.24 -8.98
C THR A 137 7.42 5.54 -8.26
N ARG A 138 8.32 6.53 -8.27
CA ARG A 138 8.07 7.82 -7.60
C ARG A 138 6.85 8.55 -8.19
N SER A 139 6.63 8.43 -9.49
CA SER A 139 5.46 8.98 -10.18
C SER A 139 4.17 8.28 -9.79
N GLU A 140 4.17 6.95 -9.70
CA GLU A 140 2.99 6.18 -9.27
C GLU A 140 2.62 6.51 -7.82
N LEU A 141 3.59 6.60 -6.91
CA LEU A 141 3.34 6.98 -5.51
C LEU A 141 2.67 8.35 -5.42
N ARG A 142 3.23 9.34 -6.11
CA ARG A 142 2.71 10.70 -6.08
C ARG A 142 1.30 10.72 -6.67
N ASN A 143 1.11 10.23 -7.89
CA ASN A 143 -0.17 10.26 -8.56
C ASN A 143 -1.25 9.48 -7.78
N ALA A 144 -0.91 8.29 -7.26
CA ALA A 144 -1.85 7.49 -6.49
C ALA A 144 -2.21 8.18 -5.16
N SER A 145 -1.25 8.85 -4.51
CA SER A 145 -1.54 9.64 -3.31
C SER A 145 -2.44 10.84 -3.59
N GLU A 146 -2.27 11.48 -4.75
CA GLU A 146 -3.12 12.59 -5.19
C GLU A 146 -4.53 12.10 -5.52
N ASP A 147 -4.68 10.97 -6.21
CA ASP A 147 -5.98 10.35 -6.50
C ASP A 147 -6.72 9.92 -5.22
N LEU A 148 -6.00 9.34 -4.25
CA LEU A 148 -6.57 8.96 -2.95
C LEU A 148 -6.99 10.19 -2.12
N ALA A 149 -6.27 11.31 -2.22
CA ALA A 149 -6.65 12.58 -1.60
C ALA A 149 -7.90 13.18 -2.26
N GLU A 150 -8.00 13.08 -3.59
CA GLU A 150 -9.20 13.48 -4.34
C GLU A 150 -10.40 12.60 -3.93
N LEU A 151 -10.21 11.28 -3.81
CA LEU A 151 -11.23 10.33 -3.40
C LEU A 151 -11.77 10.61 -1.97
N ALA A 152 -10.89 10.96 -1.04
CA ALA A 152 -11.23 11.33 0.33
C ALA A 152 -11.93 12.70 0.45
N GLY A 153 -12.00 13.48 -0.64
CA GLY A 153 -12.57 14.82 -0.62
C GLY A 153 -11.70 15.87 0.06
N GLU A 154 -10.39 15.62 0.23
CA GLU A 154 -9.44 16.59 0.80
C GLU A 154 -9.28 17.84 -0.10
N ARG A 155 -9.66 17.74 -1.38
CA ARG A 155 -9.62 18.82 -2.37
C ARG A 155 -11.00 19.46 -2.65
N GLY A 156 -12.05 19.02 -1.97
CA GLY A 156 -13.43 19.50 -2.16
C GLY A 156 -14.45 18.40 -1.93
N ALA A 157 -15.72 18.77 -1.73
CA ALA A 157 -16.80 17.78 -1.62
C ALA A 157 -16.97 17.04 -2.95
N VAL A 158 -16.91 15.71 -2.91
CA VAL A 158 -16.99 14.83 -4.09
C VAL A 158 -18.25 13.98 -3.98
N SER A 159 -19.04 13.90 -5.05
CA SER A 159 -20.22 13.02 -5.08
C SER A 159 -19.81 11.55 -5.26
N VAL A 160 -20.68 10.61 -4.86
CA VAL A 160 -20.43 9.14 -5.03
C VAL A 160 -20.03 8.81 -6.47
N ARG A 161 -20.71 9.43 -7.45
CA ARG A 161 -20.45 9.22 -8.88
C ARG A 161 -19.07 9.72 -9.31
N GLN A 162 -18.64 10.88 -8.80
CA GLN A 162 -17.29 11.39 -9.03
C GLN A 162 -16.24 10.49 -8.38
N GLN A 163 -16.49 9.98 -7.17
CA GLN A 163 -15.61 9.02 -6.51
C GLN A 163 -15.45 7.72 -7.32
N LEU A 164 -16.55 7.20 -7.89
CA LEU A 164 -16.50 6.06 -8.81
C LEU A 164 -15.70 6.36 -10.09
N GLN A 165 -15.78 7.58 -10.62
CA GLN A 165 -14.98 8.00 -11.78
C GLN A 165 -13.48 8.07 -11.44
N ILE A 166 -13.12 8.56 -10.25
CA ILE A 166 -11.74 8.59 -9.76
C ILE A 166 -11.20 7.16 -9.69
N ILE A 167 -11.95 6.24 -9.09
CA ILE A 167 -11.58 4.81 -9.01
C ILE A 167 -11.41 4.20 -10.40
N ALA A 168 -12.35 4.43 -11.31
CA ALA A 168 -12.26 3.95 -12.68
C ALA A 168 -11.04 4.51 -13.42
N ARG A 169 -10.67 5.77 -13.17
CA ARG A 169 -9.44 6.39 -13.67
C ARG A 169 -8.21 5.69 -13.09
N MET A 170 -8.14 5.51 -11.77
CA MET A 170 -7.02 4.82 -11.11
C MET A 170 -6.78 3.42 -11.71
N CYS A 171 -7.83 2.62 -11.85
CA CYS A 171 -7.75 1.27 -12.43
C CYS A 171 -7.21 1.23 -13.87
N ARG A 172 -7.41 2.30 -14.65
CA ARG A 172 -6.89 2.41 -16.02
C ARG A 172 -5.45 2.89 -16.07
N THR A 173 -5.12 3.86 -15.22
CA THR A 173 -3.81 4.53 -15.16
C THR A 173 -2.73 3.60 -14.61
N TYR A 174 -3.01 2.89 -13.52
CA TYR A 174 -2.01 2.09 -12.82
C TYR A 174 -1.94 0.66 -13.35
N SER A 175 -0.77 0.27 -13.85
CA SER A 175 -0.51 -1.09 -14.36
C SER A 175 -0.61 -2.14 -13.26
N PHE A 176 -0.22 -1.82 -12.03
CA PHE A 176 -0.30 -2.72 -10.87
C PHE A 176 -1.74 -3.01 -10.41
N LEU A 177 -2.72 -2.21 -10.82
CA LEU A 177 -4.15 -2.45 -10.56
C LEU A 177 -4.80 -3.35 -11.62
N LYS A 178 -4.16 -3.51 -12.78
CA LYS A 178 -4.71 -4.34 -13.86
C LYS A 178 -4.65 -5.80 -13.45
N VAL A 179 -5.79 -6.48 -13.54
CA VAL A 179 -5.90 -7.91 -13.29
C VAL A 179 -4.98 -8.63 -14.26
N ILE A 180 -3.96 -9.31 -13.74
CA ILE A 180 -3.17 -10.28 -14.51
C ILE A 180 -4.08 -11.49 -14.74
N SER A 181 -5.03 -11.38 -15.68
CA SER A 181 -5.78 -12.53 -16.19
C SER A 181 -5.01 -13.25 -17.30
N SER A 182 -3.93 -12.66 -17.78
CA SER A 182 -2.98 -13.24 -18.73
C SER A 182 -1.67 -13.48 -17.98
N GLY A 183 -1.22 -14.73 -17.82
CA GLY A 183 -0.01 -15.14 -17.11
C GLY A 183 1.31 -14.59 -17.68
N VAL A 184 1.43 -13.28 -17.83
CA VAL A 184 2.62 -12.56 -18.28
C VAL A 184 3.21 -11.88 -17.04
N PRO A 185 4.42 -12.26 -16.60
CA PRO A 185 5.06 -11.62 -15.46
C PRO A 185 5.31 -10.15 -15.75
N PHE A 186 5.33 -9.32 -14.71
CA PHE A 186 5.75 -7.92 -14.79
C PHE A 186 7.05 -7.85 -15.60
N SER A 187 7.00 -7.24 -16.78
CA SER A 187 8.24 -6.90 -17.48
C SER A 187 8.99 -5.95 -16.57
N THR A 188 10.05 -6.46 -15.94
CA THR A 188 11.06 -5.65 -15.29
C THR A 188 11.51 -4.62 -16.30
N GLY A 189 11.03 -3.39 -16.11
CA GLY A 189 11.44 -2.22 -16.88
C GLY A 189 12.96 -2.21 -16.96
N SER A 190 13.40 -2.38 -18.19
CA SER A 190 14.76 -2.38 -18.68
C SER A 190 15.67 -1.41 -17.92
N ASN A 191 16.82 -1.92 -17.49
CA ASN A 191 18.03 -1.13 -17.36
C ASN A 191 18.28 -0.45 -18.72
N ALA A 192 17.99 0.83 -18.80
CA ALA A 192 18.61 1.71 -19.78
C ALA A 192 19.70 2.50 -19.04
N ILE A 193 20.89 2.39 -19.62
CA ILE A 193 22.22 2.89 -19.25
C ILE A 193 22.22 4.30 -18.68
#